data_AF-A0AA40M5W8-F1
#
_entry.id   AF-A0AA40M5W8-F1
#
_cell.length_a   1.000
_cell.length_b   1.000
_cell.length_c   1.000
_cell.angle_alpha   90.00
_cell.angle_beta   90.00
_cell.angle_gamma   90.00
#
_symmetry.space_group_name_H-M   'P 1'
#
loop_
_entity.id
_entity.type
_entity.pdbx_description
1 polymer ?
#
loop_
_entity_poly.entity_id
_entity_poly.type
_entity_poly.pdbx_seq_one_letter_code
_entity_poly.pdbx_strand_id
1 'polypeptide(L)'
;MDLKEFLDKQGQLDRYILNNKEVNISDKELLTDTLLALQVEVSELANATRVFKYWSNKGPESRERILDEYSYIVHFLLSIANQLGFTVRDIEEAYLKKHKENYRRQQEGY
;
A
#
# COMPACT_ATOMS: atom_id res chain seq x y z
N MET A 1 -15.05 -6.48 -7.81
CA MET A 1 -14.10 -6.54 -6.70
C MET A 1 -14.35 -5.39 -5.77
N ASP A 2 -14.68 -5.70 -4.52
CA ASP A 2 -14.68 -4.76 -3.41
C ASP A 2 -13.39 -4.93 -2.59
N LEU A 3 -13.18 -4.07 -1.59
CA LEU A 3 -11.99 -4.11 -0.73
C LEU A 3 -11.83 -5.45 -0.02
N LYS A 4 -12.94 -6.12 0.31
CA LYS A 4 -12.92 -7.43 0.95
C LYS A 4 -12.27 -8.47 0.06
N GLU A 5 -12.67 -8.51 -1.21
CA GLU A 5 -12.09 -9.45 -2.16
C GLU A 5 -10.59 -9.23 -2.36
N PHE A 6 -10.12 -7.97 -2.40
CA PHE A 6 -8.70 -7.68 -2.49
C PHE A 6 -7.92 -8.12 -1.25
N LEU A 7 -8.45 -7.82 -0.06
CA LEU A 7 -7.82 -8.21 1.21
C LEU A 7 -7.72 -9.74 1.34
N ASP A 8 -8.81 -10.45 0.99
CA ASP A 8 -8.88 -11.91 0.99
C ASP A 8 -7.88 -12.53 0.00
N LYS A 9 -7.77 -11.99 -1.22
CA LYS A 9 -6.80 -12.47 -2.23
C LYS A 9 -5.36 -12.19 -1.83
N GLN A 10 -5.07 -11.01 -1.27
CA GLN A 10 -3.72 -10.69 -0.81
C GLN A 10 -3.29 -11.65 0.31
N GLY A 11 -4.17 -11.90 1.28
CA GLY A 11 -3.86 -12.84 2.37
C GLY A 11 -3.70 -14.30 1.90
N GLN A 12 -4.32 -14.68 0.79
CA GLN A 12 -4.05 -15.98 0.15
C GLN A 12 -2.66 -16.03 -0.50
N LEU A 13 -2.29 -14.98 -1.22
CA LEU A 13 -0.99 -14.85 -1.86
C LEU A 13 0.15 -14.83 -0.83
N ASP A 14 0.01 -14.04 0.24
CA ASP A 14 1.03 -13.92 1.29
C ASP A 14 1.30 -15.28 1.96
N ARG A 15 0.25 -16.01 2.33
CA ARG A 15 0.36 -17.37 2.88
C ARG A 15 1.03 -18.35 1.91
N TYR A 16 0.68 -18.26 0.62
CA TYR A 16 1.31 -19.08 -0.41
C TYR A 16 2.81 -18.82 -0.51
N ILE A 17 3.23 -17.55 -0.48
CA ILE A 17 4.66 -17.17 -0.55
C ILE A 17 5.42 -17.67 0.68
N LEU A 18 4.89 -17.46 1.89
CA LEU A 18 5.54 -17.87 3.13
C LEU A 18 5.73 -19.39 3.22
N ASN A 19 4.69 -20.15 2.84
CA ASN A 19 4.74 -21.61 2.85
C ASN A 19 5.72 -22.18 1.83
N ASN A 20 5.80 -21.60 0.63
CA ASN A 20 6.65 -22.13 -0.44
C ASN A 20 8.13 -21.76 -0.32
N LYS A 21 8.43 -20.65 0.35
CA LYS A 21 9.82 -20.18 0.49
C LYS A 21 10.49 -20.65 1.79
N GLU A 22 9.83 -21.52 2.57
CA GLU A 22 10.30 -22.01 3.88
C GLU A 22 10.82 -20.88 4.79
N VAL A 23 10.16 -19.73 4.74
CA VAL A 23 10.62 -18.53 5.45
C VAL A 23 10.30 -18.69 6.93
N ASN A 24 11.32 -18.92 7.74
CA ASN A 24 11.21 -18.90 9.19
C ASN A 24 11.45 -17.48 9.70
N ILE A 25 10.38 -16.66 9.68
CA ILE A 25 10.38 -15.27 10.12
C ILE A 25 9.28 -15.08 11.16
N SER A 26 9.51 -14.27 12.19
CA SER A 26 8.45 -13.93 13.14
C SER A 26 7.46 -12.93 12.53
N ASP A 27 6.21 -12.89 13.02
CA ASP A 27 5.19 -11.93 12.55
C ASP A 27 5.66 -10.47 12.63
N LYS A 28 6.44 -10.15 13.67
CA LYS A 28 7.01 -8.80 13.86
C LYS A 28 8.04 -8.45 12.79
N GLU A 29 8.94 -9.39 12.48
CA GLU A 29 9.94 -9.20 11.44
C GLU A 29 9.27 -9.12 10.07
N LEU A 30 8.28 -9.97 9.79
CA LEU A 30 7.51 -9.93 8.55
C LEU A 30 6.81 -8.57 8.36
N LEU A 31 6.18 -8.03 9.41
CA LEU A 31 5.57 -6.70 9.35
C LEU A 31 6.60 -5.60 9.08
N THR A 32 7.76 -5.70 9.71
CA THR A 32 8.86 -4.73 9.51
C THR A 32 9.36 -4.77 8.07
N ASP A 33 9.58 -5.96 7.51
CA ASP A 33 10.00 -6.14 6.12
C ASP A 33 8.94 -5.67 5.13
N THR A 34 7.67 -5.91 5.42
CA THR A 34 6.55 -5.47 4.57
C THR A 34 6.41 -3.94 4.57
N LEU A 35 6.63 -3.28 5.71
CA LEU A 35 6.67 -1.81 5.80
C LEU A 35 7.87 -1.23 5.03
N LEU A 36 9.02 -1.89 5.08
CA LEU A 36 10.19 -1.49 4.29
C LEU A 36 9.92 -1.65 2.79
N ALA A 37 9.31 -2.76 2.37
CA ALA A 37 8.92 -2.98 0.98
C ALA A 37 7.96 -1.89 0.49
N LEU A 38 6.94 -1.53 1.28
CA LEU A 38 6.05 -0.41 0.95
C LEU A 38 6.82 0.90 0.72
N GLN A 39 7.80 1.21 1.57
CA GLN A 39 8.62 2.43 1.41
C GLN A 39 9.43 2.41 0.12
N VAL A 40 10.00 1.25 -0.25
CA VAL A 40 10.72 1.07 -1.51
C VAL A 40 9.78 1.31 -2.69
N GLU A 41 8.60 0.72 -2.72
CA GLU A 41 7.65 0.88 -3.83
C GLU A 41 7.13 2.31 -3.98
N VAL A 42 6.91 3.03 -2.87
CA VAL A 42 6.61 4.46 -2.92
C VAL A 42 7.75 5.25 -3.57
N SER A 43 9.00 4.85 -3.32
CA SER A 43 10.18 5.48 -3.91
C SER A 43 10.32 5.14 -5.39
N GLU A 44 9.94 3.92 -5.80
CA GLU A 44 9.89 3.52 -7.20
C GLU A 44 8.77 4.25 -7.97
N LEU A 45 7.59 4.43 -7.38
CA LEU A 45 6.55 5.29 -7.96
C LEU A 45 7.04 6.75 -8.12
N ALA A 46 7.75 7.28 -7.13
CA ALA A 46 8.38 8.60 -7.25
C ALA A 46 9.43 8.64 -8.37
N ASN A 47 10.18 7.56 -8.57
CA ASN A 47 11.15 7.42 -9.66
C ASN A 47 10.48 7.38 -11.03
N ALA A 48 9.42 6.59 -11.18
CA ALA A 48 8.67 6.40 -12.43
C ALA A 48 7.94 7.68 -12.85
N THR A 49 7.33 8.39 -11.90
CA THR A 49 6.73 9.71 -12.14
C THR A 49 7.78 10.81 -12.32
N ARG A 50 9.01 10.58 -11.83
CA ARG A 50 10.13 11.52 -11.85
C ARG A 50 9.82 12.87 -11.18
N VAL A 51 8.84 12.92 -10.29
CA VAL A 51 8.28 14.16 -9.70
C VAL A 51 9.32 15.01 -8.97
N PHE A 52 10.42 14.40 -8.49
CA PHE A 52 11.48 15.08 -7.76
C PHE A 52 12.74 15.39 -8.60
N LYS A 53 12.82 14.93 -9.85
CA LYS A 53 14.04 14.98 -10.69
C LYS A 53 14.17 16.33 -11.43
N TYR A 54 14.21 17.44 -10.69
CA TYR A 54 14.26 18.81 -11.24
C TYR A 54 15.53 19.14 -12.05
N TRP A 55 16.59 18.34 -11.93
CA TRP A 55 17.84 18.49 -12.68
C TRP A 55 17.79 17.83 -14.08
N SER A 56 16.64 17.31 -14.51
CA SER A 56 16.53 16.53 -15.74
C SER A 56 15.26 16.86 -16.53
N ASN A 57 15.41 17.08 -17.84
CA ASN A 57 14.29 17.37 -18.73
C ASN A 57 13.54 16.13 -19.24
N LYS A 58 13.94 14.91 -18.84
CA LYS A 58 13.21 13.69 -19.25
C LYS A 58 11.84 13.69 -18.56
N GLY A 59 10.77 13.42 -19.33
CA GLY A 59 9.42 13.23 -18.81
C GLY A 59 9.24 11.89 -18.07
N PRO A 60 8.08 11.68 -17.42
CA PRO A 60 7.75 10.46 -16.67
C PRO A 60 7.85 9.19 -17.54
N GLU A 61 7.93 8.05 -16.87
CA GLU A 61 7.80 6.73 -17.50
C GLU A 61 6.38 6.51 -18.05
N SER A 62 6.16 5.38 -18.72
CA SER A 62 4.85 5.08 -19.31
C SER A 62 3.75 4.99 -18.25
N ARG A 63 2.51 5.30 -18.63
CA ARG A 63 1.35 5.16 -17.75
C ARG A 63 1.22 3.74 -17.19
N GLU A 64 1.51 2.74 -18.00
CA GLU A 64 1.53 1.32 -17.61
C GLU A 64 2.53 1.09 -16.48
N ARG A 65 3.77 1.55 -16.65
CA ARG A 65 4.80 1.41 -15.64
C ARG A 65 4.45 2.11 -14.32
N ILE A 66 3.87 3.30 -14.39
CA ILE A 66 3.40 4.04 -13.21
C ILE A 66 2.27 3.28 -12.50
N LEU A 67 1.35 2.67 -13.26
CA LEU A 67 0.27 1.88 -12.67
C LEU A 67 0.78 0.61 -12.01
N ASP A 68 1.81 -0.02 -12.56
CA ASP A 68 2.45 -1.19 -11.94
C ASP A 68 3.05 -0.83 -10.58
N GLU A 69 3.82 0.27 -10.49
CA GLU A 69 4.38 0.72 -9.19
C GLU A 69 3.29 1.10 -8.19
N TYR A 70 2.23 1.77 -8.67
CA TYR A 70 1.09 2.06 -7.82
C TYR A 70 0.41 0.78 -7.32
N SER A 71 0.31 -0.25 -8.16
CA SER A 71 -0.28 -1.54 -7.79
C SER A 71 0.55 -2.23 -6.70
N TYR A 72 1.89 -2.18 -6.75
CA TYR A 72 2.72 -2.75 -5.69
C TYR A 72 2.50 -2.07 -4.34
N ILE A 73 2.33 -0.75 -4.31
CA ILE A 73 1.95 -0.02 -3.10
C ILE A 73 0.63 -0.57 -2.53
N VAL A 74 -0.38 -0.81 -3.39
CA VAL A 74 -1.66 -1.37 -2.94
C VAL A 74 -1.49 -2.79 -2.39
N HIS A 75 -0.69 -3.65 -3.03
CA HIS A 75 -0.39 -4.99 -2.52
C HIS A 75 0.19 -4.93 -1.11
N PHE A 76 1.20 -4.09 -0.87
CA PHE A 76 1.82 -4.01 0.46
C PHE A 76 0.92 -3.36 1.51
N LEU A 77 0.08 -2.38 1.16
CA LEU A 77 -0.93 -1.84 2.07
C LEU A 77 -1.94 -2.91 2.52
N LEU A 78 -2.37 -3.78 1.60
CA LEU A 78 -3.27 -4.89 1.91
C LEU A 78 -2.58 -5.96 2.77
N SER A 79 -1.32 -6.28 2.48
CA SER A 79 -0.52 -7.20 3.31
C SER A 79 -0.34 -6.68 4.73
N ILE A 80 -0.03 -5.39 4.90
CA ILE A 80 0.07 -4.75 6.22
C ILE A 80 -1.26 -4.82 6.96
N ALA A 81 -2.38 -4.53 6.31
CA ALA A 81 -3.70 -4.64 6.92
C ALA A 81 -3.99 -6.08 7.41
N ASN A 82 -3.67 -7.08 6.59
CA ASN A 82 -3.80 -8.50 6.96
C ASN A 82 -2.90 -8.87 8.16
N GLN A 83 -1.63 -8.44 8.15
CA GLN A 83 -0.66 -8.73 9.22
C GLN A 83 -1.03 -8.06 10.56
N LEU A 84 -1.66 -6.88 10.50
CA LEU A 84 -2.19 -6.19 11.68
C LEU A 84 -3.55 -6.74 12.15
N GLY A 85 -4.13 -7.69 11.42
CA GLY A 85 -5.43 -8.29 11.74
C GLY A 85 -6.61 -7.36 11.51
N PHE A 86 -6.49 -6.35 10.65
CA PHE A 86 -7.59 -5.44 10.35
C PHE A 86 -8.62 -6.11 9.45
N THR A 87 -9.88 -6.01 9.87
CA THR A 87 -11.01 -6.40 9.02
C THR A 87 -11.34 -5.28 8.04
N VAL A 88 -12.07 -5.62 6.97
CA VAL A 88 -12.61 -4.63 6.03
C VAL A 88 -13.44 -3.57 6.74
N ARG A 89 -14.21 -3.99 7.74
CA ARG A 89 -15.02 -3.10 8.56
C ARG A 89 -14.17 -2.10 9.34
N ASP A 90 -13.06 -2.55 9.94
CA ASP A 90 -12.14 -1.65 10.66
C ASP A 90 -11.58 -0.58 9.73
N ILE A 91 -11.19 -0.97 8.51
CA ILE A 91 -10.64 -0.06 7.50
C ILE A 91 -11.70 0.94 7.04
N GLU A 92 -12.92 0.48 6.72
CA GLU A 92 -14.02 1.33 6.28
C GLU A 92 -14.43 2.33 7.36
N GLU A 93 -14.62 1.89 8.60
CA GLU A 93 -15.00 2.76 9.72
C GLU A 93 -13.90 3.80 10.00
N ALA A 94 -12.63 3.40 9.99
CA ALA A 94 -11.50 4.31 10.17
C ALA A 94 -11.42 5.36 9.05
N TYR A 95 -11.59 4.94 7.79
CA TYR A 95 -11.60 5.83 6.64
C TYR A 95 -12.74 6.84 6.74
N LEU A 96 -13.98 6.39 6.94
CA LEU A 96 -15.16 7.25 7.00
C LEU A 96 -15.08 8.27 8.14
N LYS A 97 -14.59 7.84 9.31
CA LYS A 97 -14.33 8.74 10.44
C LYS A 97 -13.34 9.83 10.08
N LYS A 98 -12.19 9.46 9.48
CA LYS A 98 -11.16 10.44 9.09
C LYS A 98 -11.63 11.34 7.95
N HIS A 99 -12.39 10.80 7.00
CA HIS A 99 -12.97 11.54 5.89
C HIS A 99 -13.91 12.65 6.40
N LYS A 100 -14.86 12.32 7.28
CA LYS A 100 -15.77 13.31 7.90
C LYS A 100 -15.02 14.42 8.62
N GLU A 101 -13.99 14.05 9.39
CA GLU A 101 -13.17 15.02 10.11
C GLU A 101 -12.37 15.95 9.17
N ASN A 102 -11.80 15.40 8.09
CA ASN A 102 -11.08 16.21 7.10
C ASN A 102 -12.02 17.21 6.40
N TYR A 103 -13.24 16.81 6.04
CA TYR A 103 -14.24 17.72 5.46
C TYR A 103 -14.63 18.84 6.43
N ARG A 104 -14.84 18.50 7.70
CA ARG A 104 -15.12 19.49 8.76
C ARG A 104 -14.00 20.53 8.85
N ARG A 105 -12.73 20.10 8.84
CA ARG A 105 -11.56 21.00 8.89
C ARG A 105 -11.51 21.98 7.71
N GLN A 106 -11.79 21.50 6.50
CA GLN A 106 -11.83 22.36 5.30
C GLN A 106 -12.95 23.41 5.36
N GLN A 107 -14.11 23.06 5.95
CA GLN A 107 -15.21 24.02 6.16
C GLN A 107 -14.88 25.08 7.22
N GLU A 108 -13.98 24.76 8.15
CA GLU A 108 -13.53 25.65 9.22
C GLU A 108 -12.27 26.47 8.86
N GLY A 109 -11.80 26.38 7.61
CA GLY A 109 -10.70 27.19 7.09
C GLY A 109 -9.29 26.59 7.24
N TYR A 110 -9.19 25.26 7.36
CA TYR A 110 -7.93 24.54 7.11
C TYR A 110 -7.54 24.55 5.63
#